data_AF-A0A2V8ARW5-F1
#
_entry.id   AF-A0A2V8ARW5-F1
#
_cell.length_a   1.000
_cell.length_b   1.000
_cell.length_c   1.000
_cell.angle_alpha   90.00
_cell.angle_beta   90.00
_cell.angle_gamma   90.00
#
_symmetry.space_group_name_H-M   'P 1'
#
loop_
_entity.id
_entity.type
_entity.pdbx_description
1 polymer ?
#
loop_
_entity_poly.entity_id
_entity_poly.type
_entity_poly.pdbx_seq_one_letter_code
_entity_poly.pdbx_strand_id
1 'polypeptide(L)'
;MSSLERLGWNSFFEQQVRDGDERVPSALQWSRVVEEQRGACRVAGEYEGCVEISGRVRHQARSPADFPAVGDWVGVRDAIVHRRLERRSTIARAAAGAAIEQQVMAANVDTIFLVTAATRDLNPRRLERYLTTVWDAGAVPVVVLNKADLTEDPERACDDLRSRLPLVDVVAVSALGLAARATVEDALSPYLRRAETIALLGSSGVGKSTIVNRLIGHDVRKVGAIRESDGRGRHTTTARHLVELPSGALLIDTPGMRELVPWTQSGSVDGAFDDIARSRATAASPTAGTKRNRDARCSRRQTAAVSIAIASSITAVCCARRHSKNASATRRRPRTRSADGGRRSSRSKPSIAIATGRRMCPVRWLLVFVCSASLLGERSQSARRGRSAESLALHVYRVQLDTTKGQIVIEVNREWAPQGADRFYELVASGYYDDNRFFRVVAGRWAQFGINGDPAVAKQWRGKAIPDDPRKESNVRGTVAFAFAVPNGRTTQVYIALNDLSSTQDAQGFAPFGRVVSGMEVADALNSEYGENSGGGIRAGKQQPLFDGGNAYLDREFPRLDRIVRARVIP
;
A
#
# COMPACT_ATOMS: atom_id res chain seq x y z
N MET A 1 30.49 23.79 -14.36
CA MET A 1 29.15 23.19 -14.30
C MET A 1 28.21 24.14 -15.02
N SER A 2 27.54 23.70 -16.07
CA SER A 2 26.57 24.51 -16.81
C SER A 2 25.34 24.81 -15.95
N SER A 3 24.52 25.79 -16.36
CA SER A 3 23.23 26.07 -15.70
C SER A 3 22.33 24.82 -15.70
N LEU A 4 22.40 24.02 -16.76
CA LEU A 4 21.67 22.76 -16.90
C LEU A 4 22.15 21.70 -15.91
N GLU A 5 23.47 21.46 -15.83
CA GLU A 5 24.06 20.47 -14.93
C GLU A 5 23.76 20.81 -13.45
N ARG A 6 23.79 22.10 -13.09
CA ARG A 6 23.40 22.56 -11.74
C ARG A 6 21.95 22.16 -11.41
N LEU A 7 21.07 22.17 -12.40
CA LEU A 7 19.66 21.83 -12.27
C LEU A 7 19.38 20.33 -12.48
N GLY A 8 20.40 19.46 -12.55
CA GLY A 8 20.22 18.00 -12.64
C GLY A 8 20.17 17.45 -14.07
N TRP A 9 20.63 18.22 -15.05
CA TRP A 9 20.82 17.71 -16.42
C TRP A 9 21.91 16.65 -16.45
N ASN A 10 21.71 15.61 -17.26
CA ASN A 10 22.62 14.47 -17.35
C ASN A 10 22.47 13.77 -18.71
N SER A 11 23.26 12.72 -18.92
CA SER A 11 23.33 11.96 -20.18
C SER A 11 21.99 11.40 -20.67
N PHE A 12 21.04 11.09 -19.79
CA PHE A 12 19.71 10.62 -20.18
C PHE A 12 18.94 11.70 -20.97
N PHE A 13 19.04 12.96 -20.56
CA PHE A 13 18.37 14.06 -21.27
C PHE A 13 19.16 14.45 -22.52
N GLU A 14 20.50 14.46 -22.45
CA GLU A 14 21.34 14.71 -23.63
C GLU A 14 21.03 13.73 -24.76
N GLN A 15 20.88 12.44 -24.43
CA GLN A 15 20.58 11.42 -25.43
C GLN A 15 19.23 11.66 -26.12
N GLN A 16 18.19 12.06 -25.39
CA GLN A 16 16.89 12.40 -25.98
C GLN A 16 16.91 13.63 -26.90
N VAL A 17 17.83 14.57 -26.64
CA VAL A 17 18.05 15.73 -27.51
C VAL A 17 18.76 15.29 -28.79
N ARG A 18 19.80 14.44 -28.67
CA ARG A 18 20.54 13.89 -29.82
C ARG A 18 19.67 13.00 -30.71
N ASP A 19 18.82 12.18 -30.11
CA ASP A 19 17.91 11.24 -30.79
C ASP A 19 16.62 11.93 -31.28
N GLY A 20 16.59 13.27 -31.32
CA GLY A 20 15.38 14.08 -31.45
C GLY A 20 14.65 14.01 -32.80
N ASP A 21 13.34 14.29 -32.74
CA ASP A 21 12.39 14.38 -33.86
C ASP A 21 12.69 15.60 -34.76
N GLU A 22 12.97 15.36 -36.06
CA GLU A 22 13.24 16.39 -37.09
C GLU A 22 12.15 17.47 -37.20
N ARG A 23 10.94 17.20 -36.68
CA ARG A 23 9.78 18.11 -36.73
C ARG A 23 9.75 19.17 -35.61
N VAL A 24 10.81 19.25 -34.80
CA VAL A 24 10.96 20.18 -33.69
C VAL A 24 11.95 21.28 -34.10
N PRO A 25 11.71 22.57 -33.78
CA PRO A 25 12.63 23.63 -34.15
C PRO A 25 14.07 23.39 -33.72
N SER A 26 15.04 23.70 -34.58
CA SER A 26 16.46 23.39 -34.40
C SER A 26 17.20 24.22 -33.33
N ALA A 27 16.52 25.15 -32.65
CA ALA A 27 17.10 26.00 -31.62
C ALA A 27 16.13 26.17 -30.44
N LEU A 28 15.99 25.13 -29.62
CA LEU A 28 15.25 25.19 -28.36
C LEU A 28 16.23 25.45 -27.21
N GLN A 29 15.86 26.37 -26.32
CA GLN A 29 16.52 26.58 -25.04
C GLN A 29 15.96 25.56 -24.05
N TRP A 30 16.80 24.64 -23.59
CA TRP A 30 16.41 23.63 -22.61
C TRP A 30 16.36 24.23 -21.22
N SER A 31 15.23 24.03 -20.54
CA SER A 31 15.03 24.56 -19.20
C SER A 31 14.21 23.58 -18.36
N ARG A 32 14.47 23.60 -17.05
CA ARG A 32 13.75 22.80 -16.06
C ARG A 32 12.57 23.60 -15.53
N VAL A 33 11.40 22.96 -15.43
CA VAL A 33 10.21 23.54 -14.79
C VAL A 33 10.47 23.64 -13.29
N VAL A 34 10.56 24.87 -12.78
CA VAL A 34 10.81 25.14 -11.35
C VAL A 34 9.54 25.49 -10.59
N GLU A 35 8.47 25.86 -11.29
CA GLU A 35 7.21 26.25 -10.68
C GLU A 35 6.05 26.03 -11.65
N GLU A 36 4.89 25.62 -11.12
CA GLU A 36 3.66 25.40 -11.87
C GLU A 36 2.51 26.18 -11.23
N GLN A 37 1.86 27.06 -12.00
CA GLN A 37 0.73 27.88 -11.55
C GLN A 37 -0.39 27.90 -12.61
N ARG A 38 -1.48 27.15 -12.36
CA ARG A 38 -2.78 27.28 -13.07
C ARG A 38 -2.67 27.46 -14.61
N GLY A 39 -1.85 26.64 -15.27
CA GLY A 39 -1.70 26.62 -16.73
C GLY A 39 -0.50 27.40 -17.30
N ALA A 40 0.25 28.10 -16.44
CA ALA A 40 1.56 28.67 -16.76
C ALA A 40 2.67 28.00 -15.94
N CYS A 41 3.87 27.93 -16.50
CA CYS A 41 5.04 27.35 -15.85
C CYS A 41 6.14 28.40 -15.74
N ARG A 42 6.92 28.36 -14.66
CA ARG A 42 8.21 29.07 -14.60
C ARG A 42 9.32 28.07 -14.82
N VAL A 43 10.29 28.43 -15.64
CA VAL A 43 11.44 27.56 -15.97
C VAL A 43 12.76 28.25 -15.65
N ALA A 44 13.80 27.46 -15.42
CA ALA A 44 15.17 27.91 -15.25
C ALA A 44 16.12 26.99 -16.02
N GLY A 45 17.20 27.52 -16.61
CA GLY A 45 18.12 26.77 -17.47
C GLY A 45 18.78 27.67 -18.49
N GLU A 46 18.71 27.31 -19.77
CA GLU A 46 19.14 28.16 -20.88
C GLU A 46 18.17 29.33 -21.13
N TYR A 47 16.89 29.12 -20.83
CA TYR A 47 15.87 30.16 -20.70
C TYR A 47 15.39 30.23 -19.26
N GLU A 48 15.26 31.45 -18.72
CA GLU A 48 14.72 31.70 -17.39
C GLU A 48 13.56 32.68 -17.47
N GLY A 49 12.39 32.27 -16.97
CA GLY A 49 11.18 33.08 -17.05
C GLY A 49 9.89 32.29 -17.01
N CYS A 50 8.77 33.00 -17.13
CA CYS A 50 7.46 32.41 -17.31
C CYS A 50 7.30 31.94 -18.76
N VAL A 51 6.72 30.76 -18.94
CA VAL A 51 6.47 30.16 -20.25
C VAL A 51 5.04 29.66 -20.36
N GLU A 52 4.52 29.73 -21.58
CA GLU A 52 3.22 29.18 -21.94
C GLU A 52 3.36 27.84 -22.69
N ILE A 53 2.34 27.00 -22.57
CA ILE A 53 2.32 25.70 -23.24
C ILE A 53 1.76 25.88 -24.66
N SER A 54 2.53 25.53 -25.69
CA SER A 54 2.11 25.63 -27.09
C SER A 54 0.82 24.86 -27.38
N GLY A 55 0.03 25.35 -28.35
CA GLY A 55 -1.18 24.66 -28.81
C GLY A 55 -0.93 23.22 -29.28
N ARG A 56 0.24 22.94 -29.88
CA ARG A 56 0.65 21.58 -30.28
C ARG A 56 0.80 20.65 -29.07
N VAL A 57 1.50 21.08 -28.02
CA VAL A 57 1.66 20.29 -26.79
C VAL A 57 0.30 20.05 -26.13
N ARG A 58 -0.58 21.07 -26.11
CA ARG A 58 -1.95 20.92 -25.59
C ARG A 58 -2.79 19.92 -26.40
N HIS A 59 -2.69 19.94 -27.73
CA HIS A 59 -3.42 19.03 -28.62
C HIS A 59 -2.86 17.59 -28.58
N GLN A 60 -1.55 17.43 -28.35
CA GLN A 60 -0.92 16.12 -28.25
C GLN A 60 -1.13 15.45 -26.88
N ALA A 61 -1.44 16.24 -25.84
CA ALA A 61 -1.75 15.73 -24.51
C ALA A 61 -3.04 14.89 -24.55
N ARG A 62 -2.94 13.62 -24.17
CA ARG A 62 -4.08 12.69 -24.07
C ARG A 62 -4.65 12.67 -22.65
N SER A 63 -3.86 13.10 -21.68
CA SER A 63 -4.21 13.13 -20.27
C SER A 63 -3.55 14.32 -19.54
N PRO A 64 -4.04 14.70 -18.34
CA PRO A 64 -3.36 15.69 -17.51
C PRO A 64 -1.91 15.35 -17.17
N ALA A 65 -1.52 14.07 -17.22
CA ALA A 65 -0.15 13.63 -16.96
C ALA A 65 0.84 14.01 -18.06
N ASP A 66 0.36 14.32 -19.27
CA ASP A 66 1.20 14.69 -20.41
C ASP A 66 1.67 16.16 -20.34
N PHE A 67 0.99 16.98 -19.54
CA PHE A 67 1.38 18.36 -19.31
C PHE A 67 2.68 18.46 -18.51
N PRO A 68 3.52 19.49 -18.76
CA PRO A 68 4.70 19.76 -17.94
C PRO A 68 4.33 19.97 -16.46
N ALA A 69 5.08 19.31 -15.58
CA ALA A 69 4.99 19.42 -14.13
C ALA A 69 6.34 19.89 -13.56
N VAL A 70 6.34 20.30 -12.28
CA VAL A 70 7.58 20.72 -11.61
C VAL A 70 8.62 19.60 -11.66
N GLY A 71 9.82 19.95 -12.10
CA GLY A 71 10.95 19.05 -12.31
C GLY A 71 11.10 18.51 -13.74
N ASP A 72 10.11 18.70 -14.62
CA ASP A 72 10.23 18.34 -16.04
C ASP A 72 11.27 19.19 -16.77
N TRP A 73 11.86 18.60 -17.82
CA TRP A 73 12.71 19.31 -18.77
C TRP A 73 11.92 19.64 -20.03
N VAL A 74 11.96 20.90 -20.44
CA VAL A 74 11.23 21.41 -21.58
C VAL A 74 12.14 22.21 -22.51
N GLY A 75 11.87 22.11 -23.81
CA GLY A 75 12.51 22.93 -24.82
C GLY A 75 11.63 24.15 -25.13
N VAL A 76 12.20 25.32 -24.89
CA VAL A 76 11.53 26.62 -24.94
C VAL A 76 12.06 27.44 -26.10
N ARG A 77 11.16 28.18 -26.76
CA ARG A 77 11.51 29.25 -27.70
C ARG A 77 10.43 30.31 -27.64
N ASP A 78 10.79 31.58 -27.67
CA ASP A 78 9.86 32.71 -27.60
C ASP A 78 8.90 32.63 -26.40
N ALA A 79 9.41 32.20 -25.23
CA ALA A 79 8.63 31.94 -24.02
C ALA A 79 7.52 30.87 -24.16
N ILE A 80 7.60 30.01 -25.18
CA ILE A 80 6.63 28.95 -25.44
C ILE A 80 7.30 27.57 -25.34
N VAL A 81 6.65 26.65 -24.63
CA VAL A 81 7.06 25.24 -24.52
C VAL A 81 6.66 24.48 -25.79
N HIS A 82 7.68 24.01 -26.52
CA HIS A 82 7.50 23.24 -27.76
C HIS A 82 7.64 21.73 -27.55
N ARG A 83 8.47 21.31 -26.60
CA ARG A 83 8.73 19.88 -26.34
C ARG A 83 8.97 19.65 -24.85
N ARG A 84 8.43 18.56 -24.31
CA ARG A 84 8.76 18.02 -22.99
C ARG A 84 9.58 16.76 -23.19
N LEU A 85 10.68 16.61 -22.45
CA LEU A 85 11.48 15.39 -22.44
C LEU A 85 10.80 14.30 -21.59
N GLU A 86 11.16 13.05 -21.84
CA GLU A 86 10.68 11.91 -21.06
C GLU A 86 11.16 12.00 -19.60
N ARG A 87 10.33 11.51 -18.68
CA ARG A 87 10.60 11.53 -17.24
C ARG A 87 11.41 10.31 -16.83
N ARG A 88 12.44 10.51 -16.01
CA ARG A 88 13.15 9.42 -15.30
C ARG A 88 12.30 8.85 -14.16
N SER A 89 11.56 9.72 -13.50
CA SER A 89 10.71 9.38 -12.37
C SER A 89 9.48 10.29 -12.33
N THR A 90 8.37 9.77 -11.80
CA THR A 90 7.07 10.47 -11.80
C THR A 90 6.33 10.21 -10.49
N ILE A 91 6.04 11.29 -9.76
CA ILE A 91 5.14 11.25 -8.59
C ILE A 91 3.78 11.78 -9.04
N ALA A 92 2.74 10.94 -9.02
CA ALA A 92 1.39 11.31 -9.44
C ALA A 92 0.35 11.11 -8.33
N ARG A 93 -0.74 11.88 -8.40
CA ARG A 93 -1.92 11.77 -7.54
C ARG A 93 -3.18 11.60 -8.39
N ALA A 94 -4.16 10.85 -7.89
CA ALA A 94 -5.50 10.85 -8.49
C ALA A 94 -6.16 12.22 -8.30
N ALA A 95 -6.54 12.86 -9.41
CA ALA A 95 -7.38 14.05 -9.38
C ALA A 95 -8.83 13.67 -9.02
N ALA A 96 -9.54 14.57 -8.34
CA ALA A 96 -10.96 14.39 -8.06
C ALA A 96 -11.78 14.74 -9.31
N GLY A 97 -12.45 13.76 -9.93
CA GLY A 97 -13.23 13.94 -11.15
C GLY A 97 -13.90 12.65 -11.63
N ALA A 98 -14.78 12.77 -12.63
CA ALA A 98 -15.56 11.66 -13.19
C ALA A 98 -14.70 10.59 -13.90
N ALA A 99 -13.49 10.95 -14.32
CA ALA A 99 -12.42 10.06 -14.73
C ALA A 99 -11.29 10.14 -13.70
N ILE A 100 -10.76 8.99 -13.25
CA ILE A 100 -9.61 8.94 -12.33
C ILE A 100 -8.36 9.32 -13.13
N GLU A 101 -8.16 10.61 -13.36
CA GLU A 101 -7.02 11.12 -14.12
C GLU A 101 -5.79 11.26 -13.21
N GLN A 102 -4.63 10.85 -13.73
CA GLN A 102 -3.34 11.05 -13.07
C GLN A 102 -2.92 12.51 -13.21
N GLN A 103 -2.82 13.23 -12.09
CA GLN A 103 -2.15 14.51 -12.04
C GLN A 103 -0.71 14.32 -11.55
N VAL A 104 0.25 14.69 -12.38
CA VAL A 104 1.68 14.60 -12.02
C VAL A 104 2.01 15.74 -11.09
N MET A 105 2.52 15.41 -9.91
CA MET A 105 2.86 16.33 -8.85
C MET A 105 4.32 16.77 -8.93
N ALA A 106 5.21 15.84 -9.29
CA ALA A 106 6.63 16.10 -9.46
C ALA A 106 7.24 15.11 -10.45
N ALA A 107 8.26 15.55 -11.18
CA ALA A 107 8.98 14.76 -12.16
C ALA A 107 10.49 14.82 -11.92
N ASN A 108 11.21 13.77 -12.35
CA ASN A 108 12.67 13.69 -12.29
C ASN A 108 13.22 13.90 -10.86
N VAL A 109 12.58 13.26 -9.89
CA VAL A 109 13.03 13.13 -8.50
C VAL A 109 13.97 11.93 -8.40
N ASP A 110 15.18 12.10 -7.87
CA ASP A 110 16.16 11.03 -7.69
C ASP A 110 15.92 10.29 -6.38
N THR A 111 15.71 11.02 -5.27
CA THR A 111 15.53 10.44 -3.92
C THR A 111 14.25 10.96 -3.27
N ILE A 112 13.48 10.07 -2.64
CA ILE A 112 12.29 10.43 -1.87
C ILE A 112 12.49 10.07 -0.40
N PHE A 113 12.44 11.09 0.46
CA PHE A 113 12.45 10.93 1.90
C PHE A 113 11.05 10.54 2.42
N LEU A 114 10.92 9.30 2.89
CA LEU A 114 9.75 8.79 3.57
C LEU A 114 9.81 9.17 5.05
N VAL A 115 9.23 10.32 5.39
CA VAL A 115 9.24 10.88 6.73
C VAL A 115 8.17 10.22 7.60
N THR A 116 8.62 9.62 8.70
CA THR A 116 7.79 9.10 9.78
C THR A 116 8.25 9.69 11.12
N ALA A 117 7.46 9.55 12.18
CA ALA A 117 7.82 10.03 13.52
C ALA A 117 8.16 8.86 14.45
N ALA A 118 9.17 9.03 15.29
CA ALA A 118 9.52 8.15 16.41
C ALA A 118 8.53 8.35 17.56
N THR A 119 7.27 8.03 17.33
CA THR A 119 6.21 8.00 18.34
C THR A 119 5.55 6.63 18.36
N ARG A 120 4.70 6.36 19.35
CA ARG A 120 4.00 5.06 19.51
C ARG A 120 3.11 4.68 18.31
N ASP A 121 2.84 5.62 17.41
CA ASP A 121 2.01 5.44 16.20
C ASP A 121 2.81 5.08 14.93
N LEU A 122 4.07 4.64 15.06
CA LEU A 122 4.85 4.12 13.94
C LEU A 122 4.07 2.98 13.25
N ASN A 123 3.66 3.19 12.00
CA ASN A 123 2.87 2.23 11.21
C ASN A 123 3.69 1.64 10.04
N PRO A 124 4.32 0.47 10.25
CA PRO A 124 5.15 -0.19 9.24
C PRO A 124 4.42 -0.48 7.93
N ARG A 125 3.14 -0.89 7.99
CA ARG A 125 2.35 -1.19 6.78
C ARG A 125 2.12 0.04 5.91
N ARG A 126 2.00 1.22 6.54
CA ARG A 126 1.88 2.48 5.80
C ARG A 126 3.21 2.84 5.13
N LEU A 127 4.32 2.58 5.82
CA LEU A 127 5.67 2.79 5.26
C LEU A 127 5.93 1.85 4.07
N GLU A 128 5.60 0.56 4.20
CA GLU A 128 5.66 -0.43 3.13
C GLU A 128 4.88 0.01 1.88
N ARG A 129 3.67 0.55 2.07
CA ARG A 129 2.87 1.09 0.95
C ARG A 129 3.52 2.29 0.27
N TYR A 130 4.12 3.20 1.04
CA TYR A 130 4.84 4.32 0.46
C TYR A 130 6.09 3.87 -0.29
N LEU A 131 6.78 2.84 0.21
CA LEU A 131 7.94 2.27 -0.49
C LEU A 131 7.55 1.76 -1.87
N THR A 132 6.44 1.02 -2.01
CA THR A 132 5.96 0.60 -3.32
C THR A 132 5.73 1.80 -4.25
N THR A 133 5.08 2.86 -3.77
CA THR A 133 4.85 4.08 -4.58
C THR A 133 6.14 4.76 -5.01
N VAL A 134 7.16 4.80 -4.15
CA VAL A 134 8.46 5.42 -4.49
C VAL A 134 9.20 4.61 -5.54
N TRP A 135 9.19 3.28 -5.41
CA TRP A 135 9.78 2.39 -6.40
C TRP A 135 9.06 2.45 -7.75
N ASP A 136 7.73 2.43 -7.75
CA ASP A 136 6.90 2.59 -8.95
C ASP A 136 7.11 3.97 -9.61
N ALA A 137 7.37 5.00 -8.79
CA ALA A 137 7.72 6.33 -9.29
C ALA A 137 9.11 6.38 -9.93
N GLY A 138 9.97 5.36 -9.77
CA GLY A 138 11.33 5.33 -10.31
C GLY A 138 12.36 6.12 -9.48
N ALA A 139 12.07 6.39 -8.20
CA ALA A 139 12.96 7.12 -7.29
C ALA A 139 13.50 6.21 -6.17
N VAL A 140 14.60 6.61 -5.53
CA VAL A 140 15.21 5.88 -4.42
C VAL A 140 14.54 6.28 -3.10
N PRO A 141 13.97 5.35 -2.32
CA PRO A 141 13.41 5.67 -1.01
C PRO A 141 14.49 5.73 0.07
N VAL A 142 14.37 6.72 0.96
CA VAL A 142 15.13 6.79 2.21
C VAL A 142 14.16 7.08 3.34
N VAL A 143 14.17 6.27 4.40
CA VAL A 143 13.26 6.44 5.54
C VAL A 143 13.88 7.41 6.53
N VAL A 144 13.15 8.49 6.82
CA VAL A 144 13.56 9.52 7.78
C VAL A 144 12.68 9.41 9.02
N LEU A 145 13.24 8.88 10.10
CA LEU A 145 12.60 8.76 11.40
C LEU A 145 12.80 10.07 12.19
N ASN A 146 11.85 10.99 12.04
CA ASN A 146 11.87 12.29 12.71
C ASN A 146 11.37 12.20 14.16
N LYS A 147 11.55 13.28 14.94
CA LYS A 147 11.19 13.38 16.36
C LYS A 147 11.92 12.35 17.23
N ALA A 148 13.14 12.00 16.85
CA ALA A 148 13.99 11.08 17.61
C ALA A 148 14.29 11.56 19.04
N ASP A 149 14.09 12.86 19.32
CA ASP A 149 14.14 13.46 20.65
C ASP A 149 13.02 13.01 21.60
N LEU A 150 11.88 12.54 21.07
CA LEU A 150 10.73 12.09 21.88
C LEU A 150 10.80 10.62 22.26
N THR A 151 11.87 9.92 21.89
CA THR A 151 12.08 8.51 22.19
C THR A 151 13.38 8.33 22.97
N GLU A 152 13.34 7.53 24.02
CA GLU A 152 14.51 7.22 24.85
C GLU A 152 15.61 6.49 24.05
N ASP A 153 15.21 5.59 23.15
CA ASP A 153 16.11 4.78 22.31
C ASP A 153 15.71 4.83 20.82
N PRO A 154 16.14 5.87 20.08
CA PRO A 154 15.84 6.01 18.66
C PRO A 154 16.61 5.02 17.77
N GLU A 155 17.80 4.56 18.21
CA GLU A 155 18.57 3.58 17.44
C GLU A 155 17.86 2.24 17.38
N ARG A 156 17.29 1.79 18.50
CA ARG A 156 16.45 0.59 18.49
C ARG A 156 15.24 0.72 17.55
N ALA A 157 14.62 1.89 17.48
CA ALA A 157 13.52 2.12 16.54
C ALA A 157 14.00 2.10 15.08
N CYS A 158 15.21 2.60 14.80
CA CYS A 158 15.85 2.47 13.50
C CYS A 158 16.17 1.01 13.17
N ASP A 159 16.72 0.24 14.10
CA ASP A 159 17.07 -1.17 13.90
C ASP A 159 15.84 -2.05 13.67
N ASP A 160 14.74 -1.76 14.37
CA ASP A 160 13.43 -2.38 14.14
C ASP A 160 12.89 -2.09 12.72
N LEU A 161 13.21 -0.92 12.16
CA LEU A 161 12.85 -0.56 10.79
C LEU A 161 13.81 -1.19 9.77
N ARG A 162 15.14 -1.11 10.00
CA ARG A 162 16.18 -1.71 9.14
C ARG A 162 16.00 -3.22 9.02
N SER A 163 15.66 -3.91 10.10
CA SER A 163 15.40 -5.36 10.10
C SER A 163 14.18 -5.74 9.26
N ARG A 164 13.19 -4.84 9.14
CA ARG A 164 12.00 -5.04 8.29
C ARG A 164 12.23 -4.60 6.85
N LEU A 165 13.14 -3.66 6.64
CA LEU A 165 13.42 -3.00 5.37
C LEU A 165 14.91 -3.12 5.00
N PRO A 166 15.41 -4.34 4.68
CA PRO A 166 16.84 -4.59 4.52
C PRO A 166 17.51 -3.91 3.32
N LEU A 167 16.75 -3.22 2.46
CA LEU A 167 17.23 -2.58 1.23
C LEU A 167 16.93 -1.08 1.21
N VAL A 168 16.58 -0.51 2.36
CA VAL A 168 16.19 0.88 2.48
C VAL A 168 16.94 1.51 3.64
N ASP A 169 17.61 2.62 3.37
CA ASP A 169 18.32 3.35 4.40
C ASP A 169 17.34 3.97 5.38
N VAL A 170 17.65 3.84 6.68
CA VAL A 170 16.86 4.41 7.78
C VAL A 170 17.74 5.35 8.60
N VAL A 171 17.32 6.60 8.65
CA VAL A 171 18.04 7.69 9.33
C VAL A 171 17.14 8.32 10.38
N ALA A 172 17.60 8.38 11.63
CA ALA A 172 16.93 9.11 12.70
C ALA A 172 17.34 10.59 12.68
N VAL A 173 16.37 11.49 12.84
CA VAL A 173 16.62 12.93 12.94
C VAL A 173 15.73 13.57 14.01
N SER A 174 16.19 14.70 14.56
CA SER A 174 15.35 15.61 15.33
C SER A 174 15.30 16.96 14.63
N ALA A 175 14.18 17.25 13.97
CA ALA A 175 14.00 18.51 13.26
C ALA A 175 13.96 19.75 14.17
N LEU A 176 13.79 19.59 15.48
CA LEU A 176 13.87 20.69 16.44
C LEU A 176 15.29 20.89 17.00
N GLY A 177 16.19 19.92 16.83
CA GLY A 177 17.59 20.06 17.27
C GLY A 177 17.75 20.20 18.78
N LEU A 178 16.77 19.75 19.57
CA LEU A 178 16.76 19.86 21.03
C LEU A 178 17.66 18.82 21.73
N ALA A 179 18.39 17.99 20.98
CA ALA A 179 19.27 16.95 21.50
C ALA A 179 20.70 17.12 20.95
N ALA A 180 21.69 16.70 21.74
CA ALA A 180 23.11 16.60 21.36
C ALA A 180 23.38 15.47 20.34
N ARG A 181 22.64 15.49 19.22
CA ARG A 181 22.69 14.50 18.13
C ARG A 181 22.90 15.23 16.80
N ALA A 182 23.34 14.49 15.77
CA ALA A 182 23.57 15.00 14.43
C ALA A 182 22.38 15.85 13.94
N THR A 183 22.68 16.98 13.31
CA THR A 183 21.66 17.86 12.75
C THR A 183 20.94 17.15 11.58
N VAL A 184 19.80 17.71 11.14
CA VAL A 184 19.05 17.12 10.00
C VAL A 184 19.93 17.13 8.75
N GLU A 185 20.71 18.19 8.60
CA GLU A 185 21.66 18.45 7.53
C GLU A 185 22.78 17.42 7.54
N ASP A 186 23.40 17.19 8.70
CA ASP A 186 24.47 16.19 8.84
C ASP A 186 23.97 14.78 8.54
N ALA A 187 22.83 14.42 9.13
CA ALA A 187 22.26 13.08 9.01
C ALA A 187 21.78 12.76 7.59
N LEU A 188 21.28 13.75 6.86
CA LEU A 188 20.80 13.59 5.48
C LEU A 188 21.87 13.92 4.42
N SER A 189 23.03 14.45 4.81
CA SER A 189 24.11 14.85 3.90
C SER A 189 24.49 13.82 2.81
N PRO A 190 24.48 12.49 3.04
CA PRO A 190 24.81 11.51 1.99
C PRO A 190 23.83 11.52 0.80
N TYR A 191 22.60 11.99 1.04
CA TYR A 191 21.51 12.04 0.08
C TYR A 191 21.25 13.47 -0.46
N LEU A 192 21.98 14.47 0.06
CA LEU A 192 21.85 15.87 -0.34
C LEU A 192 22.97 16.27 -1.31
N ARG A 193 23.25 15.40 -2.29
CA ARG A 193 24.31 15.62 -3.29
C ARG A 193 23.90 16.70 -4.29
N ARG A 194 24.90 17.43 -4.79
CA ARG A 194 24.68 18.52 -5.77
C ARG A 194 23.91 18.01 -6.99
N ALA A 195 22.97 18.80 -7.47
CA ALA A 195 22.12 18.53 -8.64
C ALA A 195 21.21 17.29 -8.52
N GLU A 196 21.23 16.55 -7.40
CA GLU A 196 20.25 15.49 -7.13
C GLU A 196 18.94 16.11 -6.63
N THR A 197 17.82 15.57 -7.15
CA THR A 197 16.49 16.07 -6.84
C THR A 197 15.86 15.23 -5.74
N ILE A 198 15.41 15.89 -4.67
CA ILE A 198 14.77 15.28 -3.52
C ILE A 198 13.32 15.73 -3.36
N ALA A 199 12.49 14.86 -2.78
CA ALA A 199 11.14 15.19 -2.35
C ALA A 199 10.80 14.49 -1.03
N LEU A 200 9.85 15.04 -0.26
CA LEU A 200 9.44 14.48 1.04
C LEU A 200 8.00 13.94 0.98
N LEU A 201 7.82 12.68 1.38
CA LEU A 201 6.51 12.04 1.57
C LEU A 201 6.30 11.62 3.02
N GLY A 202 5.05 11.55 3.46
CA GLY A 202 4.73 11.05 4.80
C GLY A 202 3.42 11.59 5.35
N SER A 203 2.95 11.02 6.46
CA SER A 203 1.67 11.39 7.09
C SER A 203 1.66 12.86 7.55
N SER A 204 0.48 13.44 7.73
CA SER A 204 0.37 14.78 8.36
C SER A 204 0.95 14.74 9.80
N GLY A 205 1.57 15.83 10.25
CA GLY A 205 2.08 15.96 11.63
C GLY A 205 3.42 15.29 11.94
N VAL A 206 4.05 14.56 11.00
CA VAL A 206 5.37 13.91 11.20
C VAL A 206 6.55 14.87 11.17
N GLY A 207 6.35 16.13 10.78
CA GLY A 207 7.39 17.18 10.77
C GLY A 207 8.10 17.44 9.43
N LYS A 208 7.49 17.06 8.29
CA LYS A 208 8.04 17.35 6.94
C LYS A 208 8.35 18.83 6.73
N SER A 209 7.40 19.73 7.02
CA SER A 209 7.59 21.17 6.84
C SER A 209 8.70 21.73 7.74
N THR A 210 8.89 21.16 8.93
CA THR A 210 10.01 21.52 9.82
C THR A 210 11.36 21.10 9.23
N ILE A 211 11.44 19.89 8.66
CA ILE A 211 12.64 19.41 7.96
C ILE A 211 12.94 20.29 6.73
N VAL A 212 11.94 20.60 5.90
CA VAL A 212 12.09 21.47 4.73
C VAL A 212 12.65 22.84 5.12
N ASN A 213 12.05 23.49 6.12
CA ASN A 213 12.49 24.81 6.57
C ASN A 213 13.94 24.78 7.08
N ARG A 214 14.35 23.69 7.72
CA ARG A 214 15.73 23.51 8.20
C ARG A 214 16.70 23.31 7.04
N LEU A 215 16.39 22.41 6.09
CA LEU A 215 17.21 22.16 4.91
C LEU A 215 17.40 23.39 4.01
N ILE A 216 16.38 24.23 3.86
CA ILE A 216 16.47 25.48 3.08
C ILE A 216 17.37 26.52 3.76
N GLY A 217 17.52 26.46 5.09
CA GLY A 217 18.21 27.47 5.89
C GLY A 217 17.33 28.70 6.18
N HIS A 218 17.58 29.33 7.33
CA HIS A 218 16.78 30.47 7.81
C HIS A 218 16.90 31.74 6.94
N ASP A 219 17.98 31.90 6.18
CA ASP A 219 18.25 33.13 5.42
C ASP A 219 17.56 33.22 4.04
N VAL A 220 17.13 32.10 3.44
CA VAL A 220 16.46 32.11 2.12
C VAL A 220 15.01 32.60 2.22
N ARG A 221 14.37 32.48 3.40
CA ARG A 221 12.99 32.95 3.63
C ARG A 221 12.86 34.48 3.65
N LYS A 222 13.96 35.23 3.82
CA LYS A 222 13.93 36.71 3.78
C LYS A 222 13.71 37.28 2.37
N VAL A 223 13.99 36.51 1.31
CA VAL A 223 13.83 36.97 -0.08
C VAL A 223 12.40 36.74 -0.62
N GLY A 224 11.54 36.04 0.13
CA GLY A 224 10.15 35.79 -0.25
C GLY A 224 9.19 36.02 0.92
N ALA A 225 9.29 37.19 1.57
CA ALA A 225 8.46 37.59 2.69
C ALA A 225 6.97 37.28 2.43
N ILE A 226 6.52 36.20 3.07
CA ILE A 226 5.33 36.11 3.90
C ILE A 226 4.33 37.23 3.59
N ARG A 227 3.29 36.92 2.81
CA ARG A 227 2.00 37.59 3.00
C ARG A 227 1.53 37.25 4.42
N GLU A 228 1.84 38.15 5.33
CA GLU A 228 1.24 38.21 6.65
C GLU A 228 -0.22 38.61 6.48
N SER A 229 -1.11 37.62 6.46
CA SER A 229 -2.47 37.80 6.95
C SER A 229 -3.05 36.44 7.29
N ASP A 230 -3.19 36.22 8.60
CA ASP A 230 -4.24 35.45 9.27
C ASP A 230 -3.64 34.49 10.31
N GLY A 231 -3.62 34.97 11.55
CA GLY A 231 -3.14 34.31 12.76
C GLY A 231 -3.95 33.09 13.18
N ARG A 232 -4.15 32.13 12.28
CA ARG A 232 -4.59 30.77 12.57
C ARG A 232 -3.77 29.82 11.72
N GLY A 233 -2.93 29.02 12.39
CA GLY A 233 -1.98 28.08 11.79
C GLY A 233 -2.61 27.24 10.67
N ARG A 234 -2.43 27.69 9.44
CA ARG A 234 -2.89 27.01 8.23
C ARG A 234 -1.91 27.34 7.11
N HIS A 235 -0.71 26.77 7.21
CA HIS A 235 0.28 26.83 6.13
C HIS A 235 -0.27 26.11 4.89
N THR A 236 -0.95 26.89 4.06
CA THR A 236 -1.55 26.52 2.78
C THR A 236 -0.75 27.25 1.71
N THR A 237 0.51 26.87 1.53
CA THR A 237 1.23 27.21 0.29
C THR A 237 0.45 26.48 -0.83
N THR A 238 0.03 27.14 -1.90
CA THR A 238 -0.78 26.53 -2.97
C THR A 238 0.01 26.25 -4.25
N ALA A 239 1.26 26.72 -4.32
CA ALA A 239 2.15 26.57 -5.46
C ALA A 239 3.23 25.51 -5.18
N ARG A 240 3.61 24.77 -6.22
CA ARG A 240 4.64 23.73 -6.21
C ARG A 240 5.95 24.36 -6.68
N HIS A 241 7.02 24.20 -5.93
CA HIS A 241 8.30 24.84 -6.24
C HIS A 241 9.47 23.85 -6.18
N LEU A 242 10.43 24.04 -7.08
CA LEU A 242 11.77 23.48 -7.01
C LEU A 242 12.74 24.54 -6.49
N VAL A 243 13.46 24.23 -5.42
CA VAL A 243 14.37 25.14 -4.72
C VAL A 243 15.76 24.50 -4.62
N GLU A 244 16.81 25.26 -4.91
CA GLU A 244 18.19 24.83 -4.68
C GLU A 244 18.55 25.00 -3.19
N LEU A 245 19.00 23.91 -2.56
CA LEU A 245 19.44 23.89 -1.16
C LEU A 245 20.88 24.42 -1.04
N PRO A 246 21.33 24.86 0.16
CA PRO A 246 22.72 25.26 0.39
C PRO A 246 23.75 24.18 0.02
N SER A 247 23.38 22.90 0.11
CA SER A 247 24.24 21.78 -0.32
C SER A 247 24.40 21.67 -1.84
N GLY A 248 23.59 22.40 -2.62
CA GLY A 248 23.45 22.30 -4.07
C GLY A 248 22.49 21.20 -4.53
N ALA A 249 21.85 20.47 -3.62
CA ALA A 249 20.75 19.56 -3.95
C ALA A 249 19.48 20.35 -4.31
N LEU A 250 18.53 19.73 -5.00
CA LEU A 250 17.31 20.37 -5.46
C LEU A 250 16.11 19.79 -4.70
N LEU A 251 15.36 20.62 -4.00
CA LEU A 251 14.18 20.21 -3.25
C LEU A 251 12.91 20.59 -3.97
N ILE A 252 12.04 19.61 -4.23
CA ILE A 252 10.67 19.85 -4.69
C ILE A 252 9.73 19.85 -3.47
N ASP A 253 9.20 21.04 -3.14
CA ASP A 253 8.12 21.18 -2.15
C ASP A 253 6.78 21.28 -2.88
N THR A 254 5.94 20.24 -2.74
CA THR A 254 4.57 20.27 -3.24
C THR A 254 3.56 20.28 -2.10
N PRO A 255 2.75 21.35 -1.99
CA PRO A 255 1.57 21.30 -1.15
C PRO A 255 0.57 20.33 -1.77
N GLY A 256 0.56 19.10 -1.27
CA GLY A 256 -0.27 18.02 -1.83
C GLY A 256 0.35 16.63 -1.75
N MET A 257 1.66 16.52 -1.47
CA MET A 257 2.28 15.27 -1.03
C MET A 257 1.86 14.82 0.37
N ARG A 258 1.01 15.61 1.05
CA ARG A 258 0.30 15.24 2.28
C ARG A 258 -0.76 14.19 1.90
N GLU A 259 -0.39 12.93 2.12
CA GLU A 259 -1.17 11.72 1.79
C GLU A 259 -1.29 11.45 0.28
N LEU A 260 -0.17 11.02 -0.34
CA LEU A 260 -0.28 10.22 -1.55
C LEU A 260 -1.03 8.93 -1.20
N VAL A 261 -2.19 8.72 -1.81
CA VAL A 261 -2.79 7.40 -1.89
C VAL A 261 -1.96 6.64 -2.93
N PRO A 262 -1.29 5.53 -2.56
CA PRO A 262 -0.55 4.69 -3.49
C PRO A 262 -1.38 4.37 -4.73
N TRP A 263 -0.83 4.66 -5.90
CA TRP A 263 -1.26 4.06 -7.15
C TRP A 263 -0.73 2.63 -7.16
N THR A 264 -1.60 1.64 -7.31
CA THR A 264 -1.19 0.32 -7.77
C THR A 264 -1.76 0.15 -9.17
N GLN A 265 -0.93 0.35 -10.19
CA GLN A 265 -1.20 -0.20 -11.52
C GLN A 265 -0.92 -1.70 -11.44
N SER A 266 -1.97 -2.50 -11.50
CA SER A 266 -1.92 -3.96 -11.58
C SER A 266 -1.41 -4.47 -12.94
N GLY A 267 -0.24 -3.99 -13.38
CA GLY A 267 0.38 -4.40 -14.65
C GLY A 267 1.90 -4.42 -14.67
N SER A 268 2.59 -3.87 -13.65
CA SER A 268 4.07 -3.87 -13.60
C SER A 268 4.66 -5.14 -12.99
N VAL A 269 3.88 -5.88 -12.21
CA VAL A 269 4.38 -7.07 -11.49
C VAL A 269 4.46 -8.30 -12.42
N ASP A 270 3.64 -8.37 -13.47
CA ASP A 270 3.61 -9.53 -14.37
C ASP A 270 4.87 -9.63 -15.24
N GLY A 271 5.46 -8.50 -15.64
CA GLY A 271 6.74 -8.47 -16.38
C GLY A 271 7.94 -8.96 -15.56
N ALA A 272 7.89 -8.79 -14.23
CA ALA A 272 8.93 -9.31 -13.33
C ALA A 272 8.80 -10.82 -13.09
N PHE A 273 7.59 -11.38 -13.20
CA PHE A 273 7.35 -12.83 -13.08
C PHE A 273 7.73 -13.60 -14.36
N ASP A 274 7.57 -13.01 -15.55
CA ASP A 274 7.98 -13.63 -16.81
C ASP A 274 9.51 -13.81 -16.92
N ASP A 275 10.29 -12.90 -16.34
CA ASP A 275 11.76 -13.02 -16.31
C ASP A 275 12.25 -14.07 -15.29
N ILE A 276 11.48 -14.31 -14.23
CA ILE A 276 11.73 -15.40 -13.26
C ILE A 276 11.33 -16.75 -13.86
N ALA A 277 10.28 -16.81 -14.67
CA ALA A 277 9.90 -18.02 -15.41
C ALA A 277 10.92 -18.38 -16.50
N ARG A 278 11.41 -17.39 -17.26
CA ARG A 278 12.43 -17.61 -18.32
C ARG A 278 13.81 -18.00 -17.78
N SER A 279 14.20 -17.52 -16.60
CA SER A 279 15.49 -17.87 -15.98
C SER A 279 15.53 -19.28 -15.37
N ARG A 280 14.38 -19.93 -15.16
CA ARG A 280 14.31 -21.35 -14.76
C ARG A 280 14.39 -22.33 -15.93
N ALA A 281 14.08 -21.89 -17.15
CA ALA A 281 14.03 -22.76 -18.32
C ALA A 281 15.38 -22.94 -19.05
N THR A 282 16.44 -22.21 -18.69
CA THR A 282 17.72 -22.19 -19.43
C THR A 282 18.92 -22.80 -18.70
N ALA A 283 18.70 -23.47 -17.55
CA ALA A 283 19.75 -24.20 -16.85
C ALA A 283 19.90 -25.65 -17.37
N ALA A 284 20.23 -25.83 -18.65
CA ALA A 284 20.75 -27.10 -19.16
C ALA A 284 21.72 -26.87 -20.34
N SER A 285 22.98 -27.29 -20.11
CA SER A 285 24.12 -27.44 -21.02
C SER A 285 25.06 -26.23 -21.30
N PRO A 286 26.39 -26.44 -21.24
CA PRO A 286 27.41 -25.41 -21.49
C PRO A 286 28.05 -25.54 -22.88
N THR A 287 28.25 -24.44 -23.62
CA THR A 287 29.47 -24.17 -24.41
C THR A 287 29.51 -22.77 -25.03
N ALA A 288 30.69 -22.14 -24.90
CA ALA A 288 31.39 -21.24 -25.83
C ALA A 288 30.76 -19.93 -26.36
N GLY A 289 31.05 -18.82 -25.66
CA GLY A 289 31.81 -17.66 -26.19
C GLY A 289 31.25 -16.76 -27.30
N THR A 290 30.93 -15.50 -26.97
CA THR A 290 31.55 -14.31 -27.61
C THR A 290 31.26 -13.00 -26.84
N LYS A 291 32.26 -12.13 -26.75
CA LYS A 291 32.27 -10.83 -26.05
C LYS A 291 31.59 -9.74 -26.90
N ARG A 292 30.52 -9.13 -26.41
CA ARG A 292 30.16 -7.70 -26.65
C ARG A 292 28.99 -7.25 -25.74
N ASN A 293 29.11 -6.03 -25.22
CA ASN A 293 28.15 -5.25 -24.43
C ASN A 293 27.88 -5.68 -22.96
N ARG A 294 28.61 -5.06 -22.02
CA ARG A 294 28.48 -5.23 -20.56
C ARG A 294 27.74 -4.10 -19.81
N ASP A 295 27.49 -2.93 -20.40
CA ASP A 295 27.11 -1.77 -19.57
C ASP A 295 25.60 -1.49 -19.49
N ALA A 296 24.78 -2.00 -20.41
CA ALA A 296 23.31 -1.87 -20.35
C ALA A 296 22.60 -2.96 -19.52
N ARG A 297 23.34 -3.95 -19.00
CA ARG A 297 22.79 -5.11 -18.28
C ARG A 297 22.83 -4.97 -16.75
N CYS A 298 23.46 -3.92 -16.23
CA CYS A 298 23.71 -3.74 -14.81
C CYS A 298 22.53 -3.10 -14.06
N SER A 299 21.82 -2.12 -14.65
CA SER A 299 20.71 -1.45 -13.94
C SER A 299 19.44 -2.32 -13.83
N ARG A 300 19.08 -3.09 -14.87
CA ARG A 300 17.92 -4.01 -14.81
C ARG A 300 18.13 -5.21 -13.87
N ARG A 301 19.38 -5.65 -13.66
CA ARG A 301 19.70 -6.73 -12.71
C ARG A 301 19.60 -6.27 -11.24
N GLN A 302 19.86 -4.99 -10.95
CA GLN A 302 19.71 -4.45 -9.61
C GLN A 302 18.22 -4.31 -9.21
N THR A 303 17.35 -3.89 -10.12
CA THR A 303 15.89 -3.82 -9.89
C THR A 303 15.26 -5.21 -9.68
N ALA A 304 15.70 -6.22 -10.44
CA ALA A 304 15.25 -7.61 -10.28
C ALA A 304 15.78 -8.26 -8.98
N ALA A 305 17.03 -8.00 -8.60
CA ALA A 305 17.61 -8.52 -7.36
C ALA A 305 16.93 -7.94 -6.10
N VAL A 306 16.54 -6.66 -6.14
CA VAL A 306 15.82 -5.98 -5.05
C VAL A 306 14.37 -6.50 -4.92
N SER A 307 13.69 -6.77 -6.04
CA SER A 307 12.35 -7.36 -6.04
C SER A 307 12.34 -8.79 -5.49
N ILE A 308 13.37 -9.59 -5.80
CA ILE A 308 13.56 -10.96 -5.27
C ILE A 308 13.91 -10.95 -3.78
N ALA A 309 14.72 -9.98 -3.33
CA ALA A 309 15.09 -9.84 -1.93
C ALA A 309 13.91 -9.42 -1.04
N ILE A 310 13.00 -8.56 -1.53
CA ILE A 310 11.76 -8.19 -0.81
C ILE A 310 10.78 -9.38 -0.74
N ALA A 311 10.63 -10.16 -1.82
CA ALA A 311 9.84 -11.39 -1.80
C ALA A 311 10.39 -12.44 -0.80
N SER A 312 11.72 -12.47 -0.64
CA SER A 312 12.41 -13.37 0.30
C SER A 312 12.26 -12.91 1.76
N SER A 313 12.30 -11.60 2.04
CA SER A 313 12.06 -11.05 3.39
C SER A 313 10.61 -11.22 3.87
N ILE A 314 9.63 -11.11 2.96
CA ILE A 314 8.21 -11.38 3.24
C ILE A 314 8.01 -12.87 3.58
N THR A 315 8.76 -13.77 2.93
CA THR A 315 8.69 -15.22 3.16
C THR A 315 9.40 -15.63 4.47
N ALA A 316 10.55 -15.02 4.80
CA ALA A 316 11.31 -15.32 6.01
C ALA A 316 10.56 -14.93 7.31
N VAL A 317 9.85 -13.81 7.31
CA VAL A 317 8.99 -13.36 8.44
C VAL A 317 7.78 -14.28 8.63
N CYS A 318 7.29 -14.90 7.54
CA CYS A 318 6.21 -15.90 7.60
C CYS A 318 6.69 -17.26 8.14
N CYS A 319 7.93 -17.67 7.84
CA CYS A 319 8.51 -18.91 8.37
C CYS A 319 8.89 -18.80 9.86
N ALA A 320 9.48 -17.69 10.30
CA ALA A 320 9.86 -17.50 11.71
C ALA A 320 8.66 -17.50 12.67
N ARG A 321 7.48 -17.06 12.21
CA ARG A 321 6.21 -17.11 12.98
C ARG A 321 5.59 -18.51 13.10
N ARG A 322 6.00 -19.49 12.29
CA ARG A 322 5.55 -20.89 12.45
C ARG A 322 6.31 -21.65 13.54
N HIS A 323 7.53 -21.25 13.91
CA HIS A 323 8.30 -21.93 14.96
C HIS A 323 8.06 -21.38 16.38
N SER A 324 7.68 -20.11 16.54
CA SER A 324 7.39 -19.53 17.86
C SER A 324 6.05 -19.98 18.48
N LYS A 325 5.12 -20.56 17.70
CA LYS A 325 3.80 -20.98 18.19
C LYS A 325 3.73 -22.39 18.80
N ASN A 326 4.82 -23.17 18.79
CA ASN A 326 4.87 -24.50 19.39
C ASN A 326 5.62 -24.57 20.74
N ALA A 327 6.09 -23.46 21.30
CA ALA A 327 6.91 -23.47 22.53
C ALA A 327 6.23 -22.88 23.79
N SER A 328 4.94 -22.52 23.75
CA SER A 328 4.25 -21.89 24.89
C SER A 328 2.89 -22.54 25.20
N ALA A 329 2.90 -23.85 25.48
CA ALA A 329 1.72 -24.55 25.97
C ALA A 329 2.02 -25.59 27.06
N THR A 330 2.85 -25.26 28.05
CA THR A 330 2.88 -25.98 29.34
C THR A 330 3.49 -25.11 30.43
N ARG A 331 2.65 -24.45 31.24
CA ARG A 331 2.95 -24.17 32.66
C ARG A 331 1.67 -23.83 33.40
N ARG A 332 1.30 -24.75 34.30
CA ARG A 332 0.19 -24.65 35.27
C ARG A 332 0.42 -23.45 36.20
N ARG A 333 -0.66 -22.71 36.50
CA ARG A 333 -0.75 -21.74 37.61
C ARG A 333 -0.86 -22.48 38.94
N PRO A 334 -0.22 -21.98 40.02
CA PRO A 334 -0.77 -22.11 41.36
C PRO A 334 -1.25 -20.76 41.90
N ARG A 335 -2.23 -20.86 42.80
CA ARG A 335 -2.97 -19.79 43.46
C ARG A 335 -2.12 -19.04 44.50
N THR A 336 -2.55 -17.80 44.71
CA THR A 336 -2.20 -16.80 45.72
C THR A 336 -2.25 -17.27 47.17
N ARG A 337 -1.32 -16.79 48.02
CA ARG A 337 -1.61 -16.28 49.37
C ARG A 337 -0.46 -15.41 49.91
N SER A 338 -0.87 -14.41 50.68
CA SER A 338 -0.13 -13.30 51.29
C SER A 338 0.93 -13.72 52.30
N ALA A 339 2.00 -12.93 52.38
CA ALA A 339 3.03 -13.01 53.40
C ALA A 339 2.77 -11.98 54.52
N ASP A 340 2.84 -12.42 55.77
CA ASP A 340 3.14 -11.60 56.93
C ASP A 340 3.95 -12.44 57.95
N GLY A 341 4.88 -11.79 58.66
CA GLY A 341 5.38 -12.25 59.97
C GLY A 341 6.58 -13.22 60.06
N GLY A 342 7.79 -12.66 60.22
CA GLY A 342 8.57 -12.80 61.47
C GLY A 342 9.27 -14.13 61.89
N ARG A 343 10.62 -14.07 61.87
CA ARG A 343 11.61 -14.49 62.90
C ARG A 343 11.74 -15.97 63.40
N ARG A 344 13.03 -16.33 63.53
CA ARG A 344 13.75 -17.18 64.54
C ARG A 344 14.10 -18.66 64.23
N SER A 345 15.42 -18.84 64.01
CA SER A 345 16.40 -19.69 64.73
C SER A 345 16.27 -21.22 64.86
N SER A 346 17.38 -21.86 64.46
CA SER A 346 18.20 -22.87 65.19
C SER A 346 18.08 -24.36 64.86
N ARG A 347 19.28 -24.94 64.59
CA ARG A 347 19.85 -26.27 64.96
C ARG A 347 18.94 -27.50 64.75
N SER A 348 19.34 -28.58 64.07
CA SER A 348 20.56 -29.38 64.27
C SER A 348 20.59 -30.55 63.27
N LYS A 349 21.79 -31.02 62.96
CA LYS A 349 22.18 -32.30 62.31
C LYS A 349 21.89 -33.49 63.27
N PRO A 350 21.82 -34.78 62.84
CA PRO A 350 22.94 -35.44 62.15
C PRO A 350 22.64 -36.54 61.09
N SER A 351 23.73 -36.76 60.35
CA SER A 351 24.28 -37.91 59.63
C SER A 351 23.64 -39.30 59.77
N ILE A 352 23.62 -40.05 58.66
CA ILE A 352 24.15 -41.43 58.51
C ILE A 352 24.51 -41.62 57.03
N ALA A 353 25.72 -42.12 56.77
CA ALA A 353 26.21 -42.63 55.49
C ALA A 353 26.04 -44.16 55.44
N ILE A 354 26.08 -44.78 54.26
CA ILE A 354 26.89 -45.98 53.91
C ILE A 354 26.43 -46.62 52.57
N ALA A 355 27.45 -47.08 51.83
CA ALA A 355 27.49 -48.14 50.81
C ALA A 355 26.81 -47.93 49.45
N THR A 356 27.56 -47.70 48.35
CA THR A 356 28.37 -48.64 47.53
C THR A 356 27.56 -49.66 46.72
N GLY A 357 27.70 -49.62 45.39
CA GLY A 357 27.23 -50.69 44.51
C GLY A 357 27.35 -50.38 43.02
N ARG A 358 28.58 -50.41 42.48
CA ARG A 358 28.84 -50.57 41.05
C ARG A 358 28.22 -51.90 40.56
N ARG A 359 27.66 -51.93 39.35
CA ARG A 359 27.86 -53.03 38.38
C ARG A 359 27.49 -52.60 36.96
N MET A 360 28.27 -53.14 36.03
CA MET A 360 28.49 -52.74 34.64
C MET A 360 27.45 -53.31 33.66
N CYS A 361 27.43 -52.71 32.48
CA CYS A 361 26.79 -53.15 31.23
C CYS A 361 27.14 -54.61 30.84
N PRO A 362 26.41 -55.19 29.85
CA PRO A 362 26.91 -55.07 28.49
C PRO A 362 25.85 -54.71 27.43
N VAL A 363 26.39 -54.13 26.36
CA VAL A 363 25.81 -53.79 25.06
C VAL A 363 25.67 -55.07 24.22
N ARG A 364 24.60 -55.22 23.40
CA ARG A 364 24.64 -55.21 21.91
C ARG A 364 23.40 -55.85 21.24
N TRP A 365 23.01 -55.23 20.11
CA TRP A 365 22.17 -55.69 18.97
C TRP A 365 20.72 -55.17 18.80
N LEU A 366 20.65 -54.06 18.05
CA LEU A 366 19.86 -53.78 16.81
C LEU A 366 18.31 -53.94 16.69
N LEU A 367 17.70 -52.81 16.28
CA LEU A 367 16.59 -52.57 15.33
C LEU A 367 15.18 -53.17 15.56
N VAL A 368 14.16 -52.30 15.70
CA VAL A 368 13.08 -52.02 14.72
C VAL A 368 12.08 -50.98 15.30
N PHE A 369 11.51 -50.18 14.39
CA PHE A 369 10.69 -48.97 14.53
C PHE A 369 9.21 -49.22 14.94
N VAL A 370 8.68 -48.30 15.77
CA VAL A 370 7.33 -47.65 15.77
C VAL A 370 6.06 -48.49 15.59
N CYS A 371 5.15 -48.41 16.59
CA CYS A 371 3.71 -48.16 16.39
C CYS A 371 2.98 -48.01 17.75
N SER A 372 2.40 -46.83 18.04
CA SER A 372 1.06 -46.67 18.67
C SER A 372 0.85 -45.24 19.20
N ALA A 373 -0.03 -44.47 18.52
CA ALA A 373 -0.95 -43.47 19.11
C ALA A 373 -1.69 -42.71 17.99
N SER A 374 -2.80 -43.26 17.49
CA SER A 374 -3.71 -42.55 16.57
C SER A 374 -5.14 -43.10 16.71
N LEU A 375 -5.84 -42.78 17.81
CA LEU A 375 -7.26 -43.17 17.95
C LEU A 375 -8.14 -42.12 18.69
N LEU A 376 -7.67 -40.88 18.86
CA LEU A 376 -8.47 -39.79 19.48
C LEU A 376 -8.69 -38.57 18.55
N GLY A 377 -8.25 -38.64 17.29
CA GLY A 377 -8.31 -37.53 16.32
C GLY A 377 -9.47 -37.59 15.30
N GLU A 378 -10.19 -38.71 15.19
CA GLU A 378 -11.03 -38.97 14.00
C GLU A 378 -12.46 -38.43 14.10
N ARG A 379 -13.04 -38.32 15.30
CA ARG A 379 -14.44 -37.84 15.46
C ARG A 379 -14.64 -36.35 15.15
N SER A 380 -13.62 -35.50 15.31
CA SER A 380 -13.73 -34.07 15.00
C SER A 380 -13.45 -33.75 13.53
N GLN A 381 -12.73 -34.62 12.82
CA GLN A 381 -12.41 -34.46 11.40
C GLN A 381 -13.53 -34.98 10.50
N SER A 382 -14.25 -36.03 10.89
CA SER A 382 -15.41 -36.55 10.16
C SER A 382 -16.54 -35.50 10.02
N ALA A 383 -16.89 -34.80 11.11
CA ALA A 383 -17.92 -33.76 11.07
C ALA A 383 -17.50 -32.49 10.29
N ARG A 384 -16.20 -32.20 10.21
CA ARG A 384 -15.64 -31.11 9.38
C ARG A 384 -15.52 -31.47 7.90
N ARG A 385 -15.24 -32.74 7.58
CA ARG A 385 -15.21 -33.25 6.19
C ARG A 385 -16.61 -33.40 5.59
N GLY A 386 -17.62 -33.74 6.40
CA GLY A 386 -19.00 -33.89 5.94
C GLY A 386 -19.63 -32.58 5.44
N ARG A 387 -19.39 -31.45 6.14
CA ARG A 387 -19.94 -30.14 5.75
C ARG A 387 -19.22 -29.49 4.56
N SER A 388 -17.96 -29.83 4.29
CA SER A 388 -17.22 -29.32 3.12
C SER A 388 -17.51 -30.09 1.83
N ALA A 389 -18.13 -31.28 1.92
CA ALA A 389 -18.44 -32.10 0.77
C ALA A 389 -19.75 -31.67 0.08
N GLU A 390 -20.76 -31.22 0.83
CA GLU A 390 -22.01 -30.68 0.26
C GLU A 390 -21.78 -29.40 -0.57
N SER A 391 -20.83 -28.54 -0.18
CA SER A 391 -20.52 -27.31 -0.91
C SER A 391 -19.81 -27.54 -2.25
N LEU A 392 -19.34 -28.75 -2.53
CA LEU A 392 -18.62 -29.09 -3.77
C LEU A 392 -19.54 -29.64 -4.87
N ALA A 393 -20.80 -29.94 -4.56
CA ALA A 393 -21.72 -30.62 -5.47
C ALA A 393 -22.66 -29.70 -6.26
N LEU A 394 -22.81 -28.42 -5.88
CA LEU A 394 -23.71 -27.48 -6.55
C LEU A 394 -22.95 -26.58 -7.52
N HIS A 395 -23.11 -26.83 -8.83
CA HIS A 395 -22.63 -25.93 -9.88
C HIS A 395 -23.41 -24.60 -9.90
N VAL A 396 -24.69 -24.66 -9.54
CA VAL A 396 -25.59 -23.52 -9.42
C VAL A 396 -26.39 -23.64 -8.12
N TYR A 397 -26.53 -22.56 -7.37
CA TYR A 397 -27.40 -22.48 -6.20
C TYR A 397 -27.98 -21.08 -6.04
N ARG A 398 -29.07 -20.95 -5.29
CA ARG A 398 -29.76 -19.66 -5.10
C ARG A 398 -29.61 -19.18 -3.66
N VAL A 399 -29.44 -17.87 -3.50
CA VAL A 399 -29.38 -17.19 -2.22
C VAL A 399 -30.48 -16.14 -2.17
N GLN A 400 -31.35 -16.26 -1.17
CA GLN A 400 -32.35 -15.25 -0.85
C GLN A 400 -31.80 -14.31 0.22
N LEU A 401 -31.86 -13.01 -0.08
CA LEU A 401 -31.64 -11.92 0.86
C LEU A 401 -33.00 -11.31 1.22
N ASP A 402 -33.46 -11.51 2.44
CA ASP A 402 -34.58 -10.75 2.97
C ASP A 402 -34.05 -9.39 3.39
N THR A 403 -34.48 -8.32 2.72
CA THR A 403 -34.06 -6.95 3.03
C THR A 403 -35.21 -6.14 3.63
N THR A 404 -34.89 -4.98 4.20
CA THR A 404 -35.89 -3.99 4.64
C THR A 404 -36.78 -3.45 3.51
N LYS A 405 -36.40 -3.65 2.24
CA LYS A 405 -37.15 -3.21 1.05
C LYS A 405 -37.90 -4.32 0.33
N GLY A 406 -37.67 -5.59 0.70
CA GLY A 406 -38.21 -6.75 0.00
C GLY A 406 -37.17 -7.86 -0.18
N GLN A 407 -37.50 -8.86 -0.97
CA GLN A 407 -36.64 -10.02 -1.20
C GLN A 407 -35.80 -9.83 -2.46
N ILE A 408 -34.51 -10.17 -2.38
CA ILE A 408 -33.60 -10.25 -3.52
C ILE A 408 -33.12 -11.69 -3.63
N VAL A 409 -33.25 -12.30 -4.79
CA VAL A 409 -32.78 -13.67 -5.06
C VAL A 409 -31.61 -13.61 -6.03
N ILE A 410 -30.47 -14.13 -5.59
CA ILE A 410 -29.23 -14.20 -6.37
C ILE A 410 -29.02 -15.66 -6.77
N GLU A 411 -28.96 -15.93 -8.06
CA GLU A 411 -28.47 -17.21 -8.59
C GLU A 411 -26.96 -17.13 -8.74
N VAL A 412 -26.27 -18.04 -8.07
CA VAL A 412 -24.82 -18.13 -8.06
C VAL A 412 -24.41 -19.27 -8.98
N ASN A 413 -23.49 -18.97 -9.90
CA ASN A 413 -22.93 -19.94 -10.81
C ASN A 413 -21.44 -20.12 -10.50
N ARG A 414 -21.10 -21.29 -9.96
CA ARG A 414 -19.73 -21.64 -9.57
C ARG A 414 -18.77 -21.65 -10.76
N GLU A 415 -19.25 -21.91 -11.97
CA GLU A 415 -18.39 -21.92 -13.16
C GLU A 415 -17.88 -20.52 -13.51
N TRP A 416 -18.62 -19.46 -13.20
CA TRP A 416 -18.25 -18.07 -13.50
C TRP A 416 -17.07 -17.59 -12.66
N ALA A 417 -17.09 -17.91 -11.37
CA ALA A 417 -16.05 -17.52 -10.42
C ALA A 417 -16.05 -18.51 -9.23
N PRO A 418 -15.34 -19.65 -9.35
CA PRO A 418 -15.38 -20.73 -8.37
C PRO A 418 -15.01 -20.30 -6.93
N GLN A 419 -13.93 -19.51 -6.78
CA GLN A 419 -13.49 -19.07 -5.44
C GLN A 419 -14.49 -18.10 -4.82
N GLY A 420 -15.05 -17.19 -5.64
CA GLY A 420 -16.08 -16.25 -5.24
C GLY A 420 -17.36 -16.96 -4.81
N ALA A 421 -17.86 -17.89 -5.63
CA ALA A 421 -19.04 -18.68 -5.32
C ALA A 421 -18.86 -19.47 -4.02
N ASP A 422 -17.77 -20.23 -3.88
CA ASP A 422 -17.50 -21.04 -2.69
C ASP A 422 -17.42 -20.17 -1.42
N ARG A 423 -16.79 -18.98 -1.51
CA ARG A 423 -16.74 -18.03 -0.39
C ARG A 423 -18.11 -17.44 -0.07
N PHE A 424 -18.91 -17.09 -1.08
CA PHE A 424 -20.23 -16.53 -0.84
C PHE A 424 -21.15 -17.57 -0.18
N TYR A 425 -21.08 -18.83 -0.61
CA TYR A 425 -21.77 -19.94 0.06
C TYR A 425 -21.37 -20.06 1.52
N GLU A 426 -20.06 -20.09 1.83
CA GLU A 426 -19.53 -20.20 3.19
C GLU A 426 -20.06 -19.08 4.11
N LEU A 427 -20.09 -17.84 3.61
CA LEU A 427 -20.56 -16.68 4.36
C LEU A 427 -22.08 -16.72 4.58
N VAL A 428 -22.86 -17.09 3.56
CA VAL A 428 -24.33 -17.21 3.69
C VAL A 428 -24.69 -18.36 4.64
N ALA A 429 -24.09 -19.53 4.46
CA ALA A 429 -24.37 -20.72 5.29
C ALA A 429 -23.97 -20.55 6.76
N SER A 430 -23.00 -19.67 7.05
CA SER A 430 -22.60 -19.32 8.42
C SER A 430 -23.42 -18.18 9.04
N GLY A 431 -24.39 -17.60 8.32
CA GLY A 431 -25.17 -16.45 8.79
C GLY A 431 -24.38 -15.14 8.82
N TYR A 432 -23.26 -15.05 8.09
CA TYR A 432 -22.37 -13.87 8.13
C TYR A 432 -23.07 -12.60 7.64
N TYR A 433 -24.02 -12.73 6.71
CA TYR A 433 -24.77 -11.60 6.13
C TYR A 433 -26.08 -11.28 6.86
N ASP A 434 -26.38 -11.93 7.99
CA ASP A 434 -27.55 -11.59 8.80
C ASP A 434 -27.34 -10.23 9.49
N ASP A 435 -28.40 -9.42 9.53
CA ASP A 435 -28.39 -8.01 9.94
C ASP A 435 -27.28 -7.17 9.26
N ASN A 436 -26.90 -7.50 8.02
CA ASN A 436 -25.85 -6.77 7.30
C ASN A 436 -26.39 -5.51 6.62
N ARG A 437 -25.68 -4.39 6.69
CA ARG A 437 -26.17 -3.12 6.15
C ARG A 437 -25.63 -2.92 4.75
N PHE A 438 -26.46 -2.38 3.86
CA PHE A 438 -26.01 -1.88 2.57
C PHE A 438 -25.28 -0.55 2.78
N PHE A 439 -24.08 -0.64 3.36
CA PHE A 439 -23.34 0.52 3.84
C PHE A 439 -22.92 1.47 2.73
N ARG A 440 -23.00 1.08 1.44
CA ARG A 440 -22.69 1.95 0.31
C ARG A 440 -23.58 1.63 -0.88
N VAL A 441 -24.54 2.49 -1.14
CA VAL A 441 -25.41 2.42 -2.33
C VAL A 441 -25.20 3.67 -3.16
N VAL A 442 -24.85 3.49 -4.44
CA VAL A 442 -24.75 4.59 -5.40
C VAL A 442 -25.83 4.36 -6.45
N ALA A 443 -26.84 5.23 -6.44
CA ALA A 443 -28.00 5.13 -7.32
C ALA A 443 -27.55 4.96 -8.79
N GLY A 444 -28.15 3.99 -9.48
CA GLY A 444 -27.83 3.68 -10.88
C GLY A 444 -26.42 3.14 -11.12
N ARG A 445 -25.67 2.73 -10.08
CA ARG A 445 -24.35 2.10 -10.22
C ARG A 445 -24.27 0.76 -9.50
N TRP A 446 -24.27 0.76 -8.17
CA TRP A 446 -24.20 -0.49 -7.38
C TRP A 446 -24.76 -0.33 -5.97
N ALA A 447 -25.13 -1.45 -5.36
CA ALA A 447 -25.42 -1.57 -3.94
C ALA A 447 -24.41 -2.53 -3.29
N GLN A 448 -23.67 -2.06 -2.28
CA GLN A 448 -22.57 -2.80 -1.65
C GLN A 448 -22.88 -3.11 -0.18
N PHE A 449 -22.57 -4.34 0.22
CA PHE A 449 -22.72 -4.88 1.57
C PHE A 449 -21.55 -5.83 1.92
N GLY A 450 -21.58 -6.43 3.10
CA GLY A 450 -20.69 -7.52 3.49
C GLY A 450 -19.58 -7.18 4.49
N ILE A 451 -19.84 -6.20 5.36
CA ILE A 451 -19.08 -6.02 6.62
C ILE A 451 -20.01 -6.45 7.75
N ASN A 452 -19.67 -7.53 8.45
CA ASN A 452 -20.51 -8.04 9.53
C ASN A 452 -20.73 -7.00 10.64
N GLY A 453 -21.94 -6.99 11.19
CA GLY A 453 -22.36 -6.03 12.21
C GLY A 453 -21.66 -6.17 13.56
N ASP A 454 -21.11 -7.35 13.86
CA ASP A 454 -20.25 -7.60 15.00
C ASP A 454 -18.78 -7.34 14.63
N PRO A 455 -18.12 -6.33 15.23
CA PRO A 455 -16.70 -6.05 15.03
C PRO A 455 -15.78 -7.26 15.24
N ALA A 456 -16.09 -8.14 16.21
CA ALA A 456 -15.29 -9.31 16.50
C ALA A 456 -15.33 -10.32 15.35
N VAL A 457 -16.51 -10.56 14.78
CA VAL A 457 -16.70 -11.43 13.61
C VAL A 457 -16.04 -10.78 12.38
N ALA A 458 -16.32 -9.50 12.11
CA ALA A 458 -15.75 -8.77 10.98
C ALA A 458 -14.20 -8.82 10.99
N LYS A 459 -13.57 -8.65 12.16
CA LYS A 459 -12.11 -8.70 12.34
C LYS A 459 -11.51 -10.07 12.01
N GLN A 460 -12.20 -11.17 12.34
CA GLN A 460 -11.73 -12.53 12.02
C GLN A 460 -11.70 -12.80 10.52
N TRP A 461 -12.64 -12.22 9.78
CA TRP A 461 -12.75 -12.40 8.34
C TRP A 461 -11.91 -11.42 7.51
N ARG A 462 -11.60 -10.24 8.07
CA ARG A 462 -10.84 -9.16 7.40
C ARG A 462 -9.47 -9.58 6.86
N GLY A 463 -8.85 -10.61 7.45
CA GLY A 463 -7.54 -11.14 7.01
C GLY A 463 -7.62 -12.40 6.14
N LYS A 464 -8.81 -12.95 5.88
CA LYS A 464 -9.01 -14.20 5.15
C LYS A 464 -9.33 -13.94 3.67
N ALA A 465 -8.37 -13.39 2.94
CA ALA A 465 -8.54 -13.13 1.52
C ALA A 465 -8.63 -14.44 0.71
N ILE A 466 -9.33 -14.39 -0.42
CA ILE A 466 -9.35 -15.45 -1.43
C ILE A 466 -8.60 -14.97 -2.69
N PRO A 467 -7.98 -15.88 -3.46
CA PRO A 467 -7.43 -15.54 -4.77
C PRO A 467 -8.50 -14.97 -5.70
N ASP A 468 -8.10 -14.16 -6.68
CA ASP A 468 -9.01 -13.66 -7.70
C ASP A 468 -9.37 -14.76 -8.72
N ASP A 469 -10.64 -14.81 -9.12
CA ASP A 469 -11.10 -15.68 -10.20
C ASP A 469 -10.85 -14.96 -11.54
N PRO A 470 -10.50 -15.68 -12.60
CA PRO A 470 -10.50 -15.10 -13.94
C PRO A 470 -11.92 -14.68 -14.30
N ARG A 471 -12.07 -13.49 -14.90
CA ARG A 471 -13.37 -12.97 -15.33
C ARG A 471 -13.89 -13.80 -16.52
N LYS A 472 -14.99 -14.52 -16.31
CA LYS A 472 -15.73 -15.24 -17.38
C LYS A 472 -16.98 -14.54 -17.85
N GLU A 473 -17.57 -13.70 -17.01
CA GLU A 473 -18.76 -12.91 -17.31
C GLU A 473 -18.51 -11.42 -17.15
N SER A 474 -19.27 -10.60 -17.88
CA SER A 474 -19.20 -9.13 -17.78
C SER A 474 -20.07 -8.58 -16.66
N ASN A 475 -19.63 -7.49 -16.03
CA ASN A 475 -20.34 -6.81 -14.94
C ASN A 475 -21.50 -5.96 -15.49
N VAL A 476 -22.52 -6.62 -16.01
CA VAL A 476 -23.76 -5.98 -16.49
C VAL A 476 -24.78 -5.82 -15.37
N ARG A 477 -25.89 -5.10 -15.63
CA ARG A 477 -26.98 -4.91 -14.66
C ARG A 477 -27.46 -6.26 -14.09
N GLY A 478 -27.59 -6.30 -12.76
CA GLY A 478 -28.02 -7.47 -12.00
C GLY A 478 -26.89 -8.44 -11.62
N THR A 479 -25.68 -8.31 -12.16
CA THR A 479 -24.56 -9.16 -11.74
C THR A 479 -24.08 -8.87 -10.32
N VAL A 480 -23.49 -9.87 -9.68
CA VAL A 480 -23.01 -9.82 -8.30
C VAL A 480 -21.54 -10.25 -8.27
N ALA A 481 -20.69 -9.41 -7.69
CA ALA A 481 -19.25 -9.64 -7.60
C ALA A 481 -18.69 -9.21 -6.23
N PHE A 482 -17.55 -9.80 -5.85
CA PHE A 482 -16.84 -9.39 -4.65
C PHE A 482 -16.14 -8.04 -4.86
N ALA A 483 -16.28 -7.15 -3.89
CA ALA A 483 -15.55 -5.89 -3.86
C ALA A 483 -14.12 -6.08 -3.31
N PHE A 484 -13.14 -5.43 -3.94
CA PHE A 484 -11.77 -5.38 -3.46
C PHE A 484 -11.13 -4.01 -3.71
N ALA A 485 -10.02 -3.77 -3.03
CA ALA A 485 -9.19 -2.57 -3.23
C ALA A 485 -7.80 -2.91 -3.80
N VAL A 486 -7.39 -4.18 -3.73
CA VAL A 486 -6.13 -4.71 -4.24
C VAL A 486 -6.38 -6.11 -4.83
N PRO A 487 -5.59 -6.54 -5.83
CA PRO A 487 -5.66 -7.92 -6.34
C PRO A 487 -5.48 -8.95 -5.23
N ASN A 488 -6.23 -10.05 -5.30
CA ASN A 488 -6.32 -11.12 -4.31
C ASN A 488 -6.69 -10.62 -2.90
N GLY A 489 -7.33 -9.45 -2.82
CA GLY A 489 -7.67 -8.77 -1.57
C GLY A 489 -9.14 -8.92 -1.15
N ARG A 490 -9.96 -9.61 -1.96
CA ARG A 490 -11.38 -9.81 -1.66
C ARG A 490 -11.58 -10.76 -0.50
N THR A 491 -12.49 -10.40 0.40
CA THR A 491 -12.72 -11.11 1.68
C THR A 491 -14.18 -11.47 1.86
N THR A 492 -15.02 -10.48 2.14
CA THR A 492 -16.45 -10.67 2.49
C THR A 492 -17.40 -9.68 1.85
N GLN A 493 -16.87 -8.56 1.32
CA GLN A 493 -17.69 -7.48 0.75
C GLN A 493 -18.12 -7.83 -0.67
N VAL A 494 -19.40 -7.62 -0.95
CA VAL A 494 -20.05 -7.95 -2.22
C VAL A 494 -20.83 -6.73 -2.69
N TYR A 495 -20.93 -6.55 -4.01
CA TYR A 495 -21.83 -5.56 -4.60
C TYR A 495 -22.74 -6.19 -5.64
N ILE A 496 -23.94 -5.61 -5.77
CA ILE A 496 -24.91 -5.86 -6.83
C ILE A 496 -24.80 -4.72 -7.83
N ALA A 497 -24.60 -5.03 -9.12
CA ALA A 497 -24.59 -4.04 -10.19
C ALA A 497 -26.01 -3.55 -10.48
N LEU A 498 -26.28 -2.25 -10.28
CA LEU A 498 -27.57 -1.63 -10.57
C LEU A 498 -27.68 -1.16 -12.03
N ASN A 499 -26.57 -1.14 -12.77
CA ASN A 499 -26.53 -0.76 -14.19
C ASN A 499 -25.41 -1.54 -14.90
N ASP A 500 -25.23 -1.32 -16.20
CA ASP A 500 -24.08 -1.85 -16.92
C ASP A 500 -22.80 -1.15 -16.46
N LEU A 501 -21.90 -1.95 -15.87
CA LEU A 501 -20.61 -1.53 -15.36
C LEU A 501 -19.45 -2.15 -16.14
N SER A 502 -19.72 -2.89 -17.22
CA SER A 502 -18.73 -3.64 -17.99
C SER A 502 -17.55 -2.78 -18.44
N SER A 503 -17.84 -1.55 -18.91
CA SER A 503 -16.83 -0.57 -19.35
C SER A 503 -15.82 -0.16 -18.27
N THR A 504 -16.16 -0.34 -16.99
CA THR A 504 -15.31 0.07 -15.85
C THR A 504 -14.80 -1.12 -15.03
N GLN A 505 -15.67 -2.06 -14.67
CA GLN A 505 -15.36 -3.12 -13.72
C GLN A 505 -14.70 -4.34 -14.38
N ASP A 506 -14.99 -4.59 -15.66
CA ASP A 506 -14.38 -5.74 -16.36
C ASP A 506 -12.87 -5.56 -16.49
N ALA A 507 -12.44 -4.35 -16.87
CA ALA A 507 -11.01 -3.99 -16.98
C ALA A 507 -10.30 -3.97 -15.63
N GLN A 508 -11.03 -3.82 -14.52
CA GLN A 508 -10.49 -3.83 -13.16
C GLN A 508 -10.39 -5.23 -12.55
N GLY A 509 -10.87 -6.27 -13.25
CA GLY A 509 -10.77 -7.66 -12.79
C GLY A 509 -11.87 -8.08 -11.80
N PHE A 510 -12.97 -7.33 -11.72
CA PHE A 510 -14.14 -7.80 -10.96
C PHE A 510 -14.77 -8.99 -11.69
N ALA A 511 -14.70 -10.17 -11.08
CA ALA A 511 -15.32 -11.38 -11.61
C ALA A 511 -16.71 -11.60 -10.97
N PRO A 512 -17.80 -11.48 -11.76
CA PRO A 512 -19.13 -11.89 -11.30
C PRO A 512 -19.15 -13.37 -10.92
N PHE A 513 -19.78 -13.67 -9.79
CA PHE A 513 -20.03 -15.05 -9.37
C PHE A 513 -21.52 -15.40 -9.42
N GLY A 514 -22.40 -14.42 -9.59
CA GLY A 514 -23.84 -14.64 -9.68
C GLY A 514 -24.59 -13.47 -10.28
N ARG A 515 -25.92 -13.61 -10.36
CA ARG A 515 -26.84 -12.61 -10.88
C ARG A 515 -28.13 -12.59 -10.08
N VAL A 516 -28.71 -11.40 -9.90
CA VAL A 516 -30.06 -11.22 -9.36
C VAL A 516 -31.07 -11.76 -10.38
N VAL A 517 -31.82 -12.78 -9.99
CA VAL A 517 -32.88 -13.41 -10.81
C VAL A 517 -34.28 -12.96 -10.39
N SER A 518 -34.44 -12.41 -9.18
CA SER A 518 -35.67 -11.81 -8.69
C SER A 518 -35.35 -10.69 -7.70
N GLY A 519 -36.16 -9.63 -7.64
CA GLY A 519 -35.96 -8.52 -6.72
C GLY A 519 -34.96 -7.46 -7.19
N MET A 520 -34.81 -7.25 -8.50
CA MET A 520 -33.92 -6.21 -9.02
C MET A 520 -34.46 -4.81 -8.70
N GLU A 521 -35.77 -4.64 -8.75
CA GLU A 521 -36.50 -3.45 -8.32
C GLU A 521 -36.31 -3.16 -6.82
N VAL A 522 -36.17 -4.20 -6.00
CA VAL A 522 -35.84 -4.06 -4.58
C VAL A 522 -34.41 -3.54 -4.43
N ALA A 523 -33.46 -4.07 -5.21
CA ALA A 523 -32.08 -3.59 -5.21
C ALA A 523 -31.95 -2.13 -5.67
N ASP A 524 -32.75 -1.71 -6.66
CA ASP A 524 -32.82 -0.31 -7.12
C ASP A 524 -33.44 0.63 -6.08
N ALA A 525 -34.36 0.13 -5.25
CA ALA A 525 -35.07 0.89 -4.22
C ALA A 525 -34.29 1.05 -2.89
N LEU A 526 -33.10 0.47 -2.78
CA LEU A 526 -32.22 0.61 -1.61
C LEU A 526 -31.80 2.07 -1.42
N ASN A 527 -31.76 2.52 -0.16
CA ASN A 527 -31.46 3.90 0.19
C ASN A 527 -30.03 4.28 -0.24
N SER A 528 -29.94 5.22 -1.19
CA SER A 528 -28.69 5.75 -1.74
C SER A 528 -28.22 7.08 -1.13
N GLU A 529 -28.90 7.57 -0.09
CA GLU A 529 -28.54 8.82 0.58
C GLU A 529 -27.12 8.79 1.15
N TYR A 530 -26.73 7.63 1.69
CA TYR A 530 -25.40 7.41 2.27
C TYR A 530 -24.43 6.81 1.24
N GLY A 531 -24.26 7.51 0.13
CA GLY A 531 -23.35 7.16 -0.97
C GLY A 531 -21.87 7.42 -0.68
N GLU A 532 -21.05 7.51 -1.73
CA GLU A 532 -19.57 7.58 -1.65
C GLU A 532 -19.03 8.74 -0.80
N ASN A 533 -19.75 9.86 -0.77
CA ASN A 533 -19.30 11.14 -0.21
C ASN A 533 -20.05 11.55 1.06
N SER A 534 -20.90 10.70 1.63
CA SER A 534 -21.85 11.11 2.69
C SER A 534 -21.23 11.35 4.08
N GLY A 535 -19.91 11.60 4.16
CA GLY A 535 -19.21 11.89 5.41
C GLY A 535 -19.28 10.74 6.42
N GLY A 536 -18.84 10.98 7.66
CA GLY A 536 -19.03 10.06 8.79
C GLY A 536 -18.16 8.80 8.85
N GLY A 537 -17.90 8.08 7.76
CA GLY A 537 -17.13 6.81 7.83
C GLY A 537 -17.53 5.71 6.85
N ILE A 538 -18.43 5.97 5.91
CA ILE A 538 -18.89 4.97 4.93
C ILE A 538 -17.88 4.81 3.77
N ARG A 539 -17.40 5.90 3.17
CA ARG A 539 -16.18 5.99 2.34
C ARG A 539 -15.72 7.46 2.26
N ALA A 540 -14.63 7.76 1.52
CA ALA A 540 -13.68 8.89 1.73
C ALA A 540 -12.52 8.62 2.73
N GLY A 541 -12.03 7.38 2.77
CA GLY A 541 -10.84 6.99 3.57
C GLY A 541 -11.09 6.65 5.04
N LYS A 542 -12.35 6.62 5.46
CA LYS A 542 -12.77 6.45 6.86
C LYS A 542 -13.60 5.18 7.14
N GLN A 543 -13.41 4.10 6.39
CA GLN A 543 -14.16 2.83 6.61
C GLN A 543 -13.84 2.16 7.97
N GLN A 544 -12.85 2.65 8.71
CA GLN A 544 -12.38 2.09 9.98
C GLN A 544 -13.44 2.16 11.10
N PRO A 545 -14.14 3.29 11.35
CA PRO A 545 -15.26 3.34 12.30
C PRO A 545 -16.34 2.28 12.10
N LEU A 546 -16.63 1.87 10.85
CA LEU A 546 -17.55 0.77 10.57
C LEU A 546 -17.01 -0.58 11.09
N PHE A 547 -15.71 -0.85 10.92
CA PHE A 547 -15.10 -2.07 11.46
C PHE A 547 -14.96 -2.06 12.98
N ASP A 548 -14.81 -0.88 13.60
CA ASP A 548 -14.60 -0.76 15.04
C ASP A 548 -15.94 -0.74 15.80
N GLY A 549 -16.94 -0.03 15.27
CA GLY A 549 -18.24 0.15 15.91
C GLY A 549 -19.37 -0.72 15.37
N GLY A 550 -19.17 -1.39 14.23
CA GLY A 550 -20.12 -2.33 13.66
C GLY A 550 -21.51 -1.72 13.41
N ASN A 551 -22.54 -2.52 13.66
CA ASN A 551 -23.92 -2.12 13.47
C ASN A 551 -24.37 -1.00 14.41
N ALA A 552 -23.90 -0.99 15.66
CA ALA A 552 -24.23 0.06 16.63
C ALA A 552 -23.74 1.46 16.17
N TYR A 553 -22.60 1.51 15.48
CA TYR A 553 -22.13 2.74 14.85
C TYR A 553 -22.99 3.14 13.66
N LEU A 554 -23.33 2.18 12.78
CA LEU A 554 -24.19 2.45 11.62
C LEU A 554 -25.58 2.92 12.02
N ASP A 555 -26.18 2.33 13.05
CA ASP A 555 -27.53 2.68 13.50
C ASP A 555 -27.58 4.10 14.09
N ARG A 556 -26.47 4.57 14.67
CA ARG A 556 -26.36 5.92 15.24
C ARG A 556 -26.07 6.98 14.18
N GLU A 557 -25.08 6.74 13.32
CA GLU A 557 -24.62 7.76 12.35
C GLU A 557 -25.39 7.71 11.03
N PHE A 558 -25.96 6.56 10.67
CA PHE A 558 -26.63 6.31 9.39
C PHE A 558 -27.93 5.51 9.58
N PRO A 559 -28.89 6.02 10.37
CA PRO A 559 -30.08 5.28 10.80
C PRO A 559 -31.01 4.85 9.65
N ARG A 560 -30.88 5.47 8.47
CA ARG A 560 -31.74 5.17 7.31
C ARG A 560 -31.14 4.12 6.35
N LEU A 561 -30.04 3.47 6.71
CA LEU A 561 -29.48 2.39 5.89
C LEU A 561 -30.44 1.21 5.81
N ASP A 562 -30.62 0.71 4.59
CA ASP A 562 -31.28 -0.58 4.39
C ASP A 562 -30.35 -1.72 4.80
N ARG A 563 -30.96 -2.84 5.19
CA ARG A 563 -30.23 -4.01 5.69
C ARG A 563 -30.82 -5.31 5.18
N ILE A 564 -29.95 -6.30 5.10
CA ILE A 564 -30.27 -7.71 4.97
C ILE A 564 -30.69 -8.18 6.36
N VAL A 565 -31.98 -8.43 6.54
CA VAL A 565 -32.53 -9.03 7.76
C VAL A 565 -32.00 -10.45 7.90
N ARG A 566 -31.99 -11.21 6.81
CA ARG A 566 -31.50 -12.58 6.78
C ARG A 566 -31.04 -13.01 5.39
N ALA A 567 -29.93 -13.73 5.32
CA ALA A 567 -29.45 -14.36 4.09
C ALA A 567 -29.52 -15.88 4.22
N ARG A 568 -30.01 -16.58 3.20
CA ARG A 568 -30.10 -18.05 3.21
C ARG A 568 -30.00 -18.65 1.82
N VAL A 569 -29.33 -19.81 1.74
CA VAL A 569 -29.35 -20.64 0.54
C VAL A 569 -30.74 -21.27 0.45
N ILE A 570 -31.36 -21.16 -0.72
CA ILE A 570 -32.67 -21.74 -1.01
C ILE A 570 -32.54 -22.88 -2.02
N PRO A 571 -33.46 -23.88 -1.99
CA PRO A 571 -33.46 -25.00 -2.92
C PRO A 571 -33.57 -24.60 -4.40
#